data_AF-A0A7D4BNZ7-F1
#
_entry.id   AF-A0A7D4BNZ7-F1
#
_cell.length_a   1.000
_cell.length_b   1.000
_cell.length_c   1.000
_cell.angle_alpha   90.00
_cell.angle_beta   90.00
_cell.angle_gamma   90.00
#
_symmetry.space_group_name_H-M   'P 1'
#
loop_
_entity.id
_entity.type
_entity.pdbx_description
1 polymer ?
#
loop_
_entity_poly.entity_id
_entity_poly.type
_entity_poly.pdbx_seq_one_letter_code
_entity_poly.pdbx_strand_id
1 'polypeptide(L)'
;MNGVEDSPIQQFLQEYKEGVGQFEKYLPEAGRGYRRFTEACFKKGELSVMHKHLIGVALAAMTNDEYCMVYHTKGAVDQGATDRQVFEAAAIAGAFGGGVVISQAVTLLQDSLQEFRKTGSSAQGMKH
;
A
#
# COMPACT_ATOMS: atom_id res chain seq x y z
N MET A 1 -23.11 -13.42 15.91
CA MET A 1 -22.06 -12.40 15.71
C MET A 1 -21.41 -12.73 14.38
N ASN A 2 -21.56 -11.82 13.41
CA ASN A 2 -21.44 -12.13 11.98
C ASN A 2 -19.97 -12.14 11.51
N GLY A 3 -19.39 -13.33 11.42
CA GLY A 3 -18.61 -13.92 10.30
C GLY A 3 -17.87 -13.06 9.26
N VAL A 4 -17.18 -11.97 9.62
CA VAL A 4 -16.08 -11.45 8.80
C VAL A 4 -14.82 -11.63 9.64
N GLU A 5 -13.95 -12.58 9.25
CA GLU A 5 -12.62 -12.70 9.84
C GLU A 5 -11.87 -11.38 9.58
N ASP A 6 -11.40 -10.72 10.64
CA ASP A 6 -10.60 -9.50 10.56
C ASP A 6 -9.29 -9.82 9.82
N SER A 7 -9.21 -9.44 8.54
CA SER A 7 -8.00 -9.64 7.72
C SER A 7 -6.85 -8.81 8.32
N PRO A 8 -5.70 -9.41 8.67
CA PRO A 8 -4.55 -8.68 9.21
C PRO A 8 -4.10 -7.53 8.29
N ILE A 9 -4.24 -7.69 6.97
CA ILE A 9 -3.94 -6.66 5.98
C ILE A 9 -4.87 -5.46 6.11
N GLN A 10 -6.17 -5.69 6.36
CA GLN A 10 -7.13 -4.61 6.58
C GLN A 10 -6.86 -3.90 7.91
N GLN A 11 -6.45 -4.64 8.94
CA GLN A 11 -6.04 -4.08 10.22
C GLN A 11 -4.83 -3.15 10.07
N PHE A 12 -3.80 -3.53 9.31
CA PHE A 12 -2.63 -2.67 9.06
C PHE A 12 -3.02 -1.33 8.42
N LEU A 13 -3.96 -1.34 7.47
CA LEU A 13 -4.47 -0.10 6.86
C LEU A 13 -5.19 0.78 7.87
N GLN A 14 -6.01 0.17 8.73
CA GLN A 14 -6.78 0.89 9.73
C GLN A 14 -5.85 1.52 10.77
N GLU A 15 -4.93 0.73 11.33
CA GLU A 15 -3.96 1.18 12.32
C GLU A 15 -3.08 2.30 11.78
N TYR A 16 -2.60 2.20 10.53
CA TYR A 16 -1.81 3.26 9.92
C TYR A 16 -2.60 4.57 9.80
N LYS A 17 -3.83 4.52 9.29
CA LYS A 17 -4.68 5.71 9.12
C LYS A 17 -5.02 6.36 10.46
N GLU A 18 -5.42 5.55 11.44
CA GLU A 18 -5.72 6.05 12.78
C GLU A 18 -4.49 6.62 13.46
N GLY A 19 -3.35 5.93 13.35
CA GLY A 19 -2.07 6.35 13.91
C GLY A 19 -1.63 7.72 13.40
N VAL A 20 -1.70 7.96 12.08
CA VAL A 20 -1.43 9.28 11.49
C VAL A 20 -2.38 10.34 12.06
N GLY A 21 -3.66 10.01 12.21
CA GLY A 21 -4.67 10.90 12.80
C GLY A 21 -4.38 11.23 14.28
N GLN A 22 -3.97 10.25 15.08
CA GLN A 22 -3.59 10.49 16.48
C GLN A 22 -2.29 11.30 16.57
N PHE A 23 -1.31 11.02 15.71
CA PHE A 23 -0.08 11.81 15.63
C PHE A 23 -0.36 13.30 15.38
N GLU A 24 -1.30 13.62 14.47
CA GLU A 24 -1.73 15.00 14.24
C GLU A 24 -2.39 15.63 15.49
N LYS A 25 -3.08 14.87 16.35
CA LYS A 25 -3.62 15.42 17.60
C LYS A 25 -2.51 15.77 18.61
N TYR A 26 -1.47 14.96 18.69
CA TYR A 26 -0.33 15.22 19.58
C TYR A 26 0.56 16.36 19.08
N LEU A 27 0.82 16.41 17.76
CA LEU A 27 1.67 17.41 17.11
C LEU A 27 0.96 18.03 15.90
N PRO A 28 0.02 18.96 16.11
CA PRO A 28 -0.87 19.43 15.03
C PRO A 28 -0.16 20.11 13.86
N GLU A 29 0.88 20.89 14.12
CA GLU A 29 1.64 21.55 13.05
C GLU A 29 2.45 20.54 12.24
N ALA A 30 3.19 19.65 12.91
CA ALA A 30 4.00 18.62 12.25
C ALA A 30 3.14 17.62 11.48
N GLY A 31 2.04 17.14 12.08
CA GLY A 31 1.12 16.20 11.45
C GLY A 31 0.46 16.77 10.19
N ARG A 32 -0.05 18.01 10.25
CA ARG A 32 -0.60 18.69 9.07
C ARG A 32 0.46 18.95 8.00
N GLY A 33 1.66 19.33 8.41
CA GLY A 33 2.79 19.54 7.49
C GLY A 33 3.14 18.26 6.74
N TYR A 34 3.28 17.14 7.46
CA TYR A 34 3.53 15.82 6.89
C TYR A 34 2.41 15.41 5.92
N ARG A 35 1.14 15.48 6.33
CA ARG A 35 -0.01 15.14 5.50
C ARG A 35 -0.06 15.97 4.20
N ARG A 36 0.14 17.28 4.29
CA ARG A 36 0.15 18.15 3.11
C ARG A 36 1.29 17.78 2.16
N PHE A 37 2.47 17.48 2.68
CA PHE A 37 3.61 17.07 1.88
C PHE A 37 3.35 15.73 1.17
N THR A 38 2.91 14.70 1.90
CA THR A 38 2.64 13.38 1.33
C THR A 38 1.49 13.41 0.33
N GLU A 39 0.40 14.12 0.62
CA GLU A 39 -0.69 14.35 -0.35
C GLU A 39 -0.18 15.00 -1.64
N ALA A 40 0.70 16.01 -1.55
CA ALA A 40 1.29 16.64 -2.72
C ALA A 40 2.18 15.68 -3.52
N CYS A 41 2.99 14.86 -2.85
CA CYS A 41 3.86 13.87 -3.49
C CYS A 41 3.06 12.84 -4.30
N PHE A 42 1.90 12.39 -3.84
CA PHE A 42 1.10 11.34 -4.51
C PHE A 42 0.04 11.86 -5.51
N LYS A 43 -0.17 13.18 -5.63
CA LYS A 43 -1.03 13.75 -6.68
C LYS A 43 -0.54 13.39 -8.09
N LYS A 44 -1.46 13.23 -9.04
CA LYS A 44 -1.12 13.02 -10.46
C LYS A 44 -0.24 14.16 -10.97
N GLY A 45 0.83 13.82 -11.68
CA GLY A 45 1.66 14.74 -12.47
C GLY A 45 2.15 14.02 -13.72
N GLU A 46 3.40 14.28 -14.11
CA GLU A 46 4.09 13.51 -15.17
C GLU A 46 4.11 12.01 -14.86
N LEU A 47 4.33 11.67 -13.59
CA LEU A 47 4.05 10.32 -13.08
C LEU A 47 2.58 10.21 -12.68
N SER A 48 1.92 9.17 -13.18
CA SER A 48 0.58 8.81 -12.74
C SER A 48 0.57 8.39 -11.27
N VAL A 49 -0.60 8.49 -10.63
CA VAL A 49 -0.80 8.08 -9.23
C VAL A 49 -0.41 6.61 -9.02
N MET A 50 -0.79 5.74 -9.96
CA MET A 50 -0.39 4.33 -9.99
C MET A 50 1.14 4.16 -9.92
N HIS A 51 1.90 4.83 -10.81
CA HIS A 51 3.36 4.70 -10.82
C HIS A 51 4.00 5.22 -9.52
N LYS A 52 3.44 6.28 -8.93
CA LYS A 52 3.92 6.80 -7.64
C LYS A 52 3.70 5.78 -6.51
N HIS A 53 2.57 5.08 -6.50
CA HIS A 53 2.36 3.99 -5.54
C HIS A 53 3.25 2.78 -5.80
N LEU A 54 3.54 2.42 -7.05
CA LEU A 54 4.51 1.36 -7.37
C LEU A 54 5.93 1.71 -6.87
N ILE A 55 6.34 2.98 -6.99
CA ILE A 55 7.58 3.47 -6.36
C ILE A 55 7.48 3.31 -4.83
N GLY A 56 6.34 3.67 -4.24
CA GLY A 56 6.08 3.48 -2.80
C GLY A 56 6.22 2.01 -2.36
N VAL A 57 5.69 1.05 -3.14
CA VAL A 57 5.85 -0.39 -2.89
C VAL A 57 7.32 -0.79 -2.89
N ALA A 58 8.08 -0.37 -3.91
CA ALA A 58 9.50 -0.69 -4.02
C ALA A 58 10.30 -0.15 -2.83
N LEU A 59 10.02 1.09 -2.41
CA LEU A 59 10.68 1.72 -1.26
C LEU A 59 10.29 1.04 0.06
N ALA A 60 9.01 0.75 0.27
CA ALA A 60 8.54 0.08 1.47
C ALA A 60 9.14 -1.34 1.62
N ALA A 61 9.27 -2.08 0.51
CA ALA A 61 9.94 -3.37 0.49
C ALA A 61 11.44 -3.24 0.80
N MET A 62 12.10 -2.21 0.25
CA MET A 62 13.52 -1.92 0.53
C MET A 62 13.78 -1.58 2.00
N THR A 63 12.89 -0.80 2.63
CA THR A 63 13.06 -0.33 4.01
C THR A 63 12.43 -1.25 5.04
N ASN A 64 11.84 -2.36 4.63
CA ASN A 64 11.06 -3.26 5.49
C ASN A 64 9.97 -2.52 6.29
N ASP A 65 9.28 -1.57 5.62
CA ASP A 65 8.17 -0.81 6.19
C ASP A 65 6.85 -1.49 5.84
N GLU A 66 6.39 -2.35 6.74
CA GLU A 66 5.22 -3.21 6.54
C GLU A 66 3.92 -2.42 6.35
N TYR A 67 3.71 -1.35 7.13
CA TYR A 67 2.53 -0.49 7.00
C TYR A 67 2.52 0.24 5.65
N CYS A 68 3.65 0.82 5.25
CA CYS A 68 3.76 1.48 3.95
C CYS A 68 3.63 0.48 2.79
N MET A 69 4.11 -0.75 2.95
CA MET A 69 3.98 -1.78 1.93
C MET A 69 2.52 -2.11 1.68
N VAL A 70 1.74 -2.36 2.74
CA VAL A 70 0.30 -2.60 2.62
C VAL A 70 -0.42 -1.38 2.04
N TYR A 71 -0.14 -0.17 2.57
CA TYR A 71 -0.77 1.07 2.16
C TYR A 71 -0.52 1.41 0.68
N HIS A 72 0.74 1.33 0.21
CA HIS A 72 1.08 1.63 -1.17
C HIS A 72 0.64 0.52 -2.13
N THR A 73 0.59 -0.73 -1.69
CA THR A 73 0.01 -1.82 -2.49
C THR A 73 -1.47 -1.56 -2.75
N LYS A 74 -2.24 -1.21 -1.72
CA LYS A 74 -3.64 -0.82 -1.90
C LYS A 74 -3.80 0.37 -2.84
N GLY A 75 -3.00 1.42 -2.64
CA GLY A 75 -3.02 2.60 -3.51
C GLY A 75 -2.67 2.28 -4.97
N ALA A 76 -1.75 1.35 -5.23
CA ALA A 76 -1.44 0.90 -6.59
C ALA A 76 -2.63 0.12 -7.20
N VAL A 77 -3.19 -0.83 -6.46
CA VAL A 77 -4.32 -1.67 -6.90
C VAL A 77 -5.57 -0.83 -7.18
N ASP A 78 -5.91 0.12 -6.30
CA ASP A 78 -7.04 1.04 -6.46
C ASP A 78 -6.90 1.92 -7.71
N GLN A 79 -5.66 2.14 -8.19
CA GLN A 79 -5.35 2.88 -9.41
C GLN A 79 -5.17 1.98 -10.64
N GLY A 80 -5.53 0.70 -10.53
CA GLY A 80 -5.53 -0.24 -11.65
C GLY A 80 -4.20 -0.94 -11.92
N ALA A 81 -3.22 -0.87 -11.02
CA ALA A 81 -2.01 -1.66 -11.17
C ALA A 81 -2.35 -3.15 -11.22
N THR A 82 -1.71 -3.88 -12.13
CA THR A 82 -1.75 -5.35 -12.18
C THR A 82 -0.81 -5.96 -11.16
N ASP A 83 -1.03 -7.22 -10.79
CA ASP A 83 -0.13 -7.95 -9.88
C ASP A 83 1.30 -8.01 -10.45
N ARG A 84 1.42 -8.15 -11.78
CA ARG A 84 2.70 -8.12 -12.47
C ARG A 84 3.45 -6.80 -12.27
N GLN A 85 2.77 -5.66 -12.43
CA GLN A 85 3.41 -4.35 -12.21
C GLN A 85 3.89 -4.17 -10.76
N VAL A 86 3.14 -4.69 -9.79
CA VAL A 86 3.51 -4.66 -8.37
C VAL A 86 4.74 -5.53 -8.10
N PHE A 87 4.76 -6.76 -8.62
CA PHE A 87 5.91 -7.64 -8.48
C PHE A 87 7.15 -7.15 -9.25
N GLU A 88 6.98 -6.50 -10.41
CA GLU A 88 8.09 -5.87 -11.13
C GLU A 88 8.74 -4.75 -10.30
N ALA A 89 7.94 -3.91 -9.65
CA ALA A 89 8.46 -2.86 -8.75
C ALA A 89 9.24 -3.46 -7.56
N ALA A 90 8.71 -4.53 -6.94
CA ALA A 90 9.39 -5.23 -5.85
C ALA A 90 10.65 -5.97 -6.32
N ALA A 91 10.66 -6.52 -7.53
CA ALA A 91 11.84 -7.18 -8.12
C ALA A 91 12.97 -6.18 -8.39
N ILE A 92 12.64 -4.96 -8.84
CA ILE A 92 13.62 -3.88 -8.95
C ILE A 92 14.23 -3.59 -7.56
N ALA A 93 13.42 -3.44 -6.51
CA ALA A 93 13.94 -3.27 -5.16
C ALA A 93 14.81 -4.47 -4.72
N GLY A 94 14.41 -5.69 -5.06
CA GLY A 94 15.17 -6.91 -4.81
C GLY A 94 16.54 -6.96 -5.50
N ALA A 95 16.68 -6.36 -6.68
CA ALA A 95 17.97 -6.26 -7.37
C ALA A 95 19.00 -5.43 -6.57
N PHE A 96 18.54 -4.51 -5.72
CA PHE A 96 19.40 -3.70 -4.85
C PHE A 96 19.52 -4.28 -3.44
N GLY A 97 18.41 -4.76 -2.86
CA GLY A 97 18.33 -5.20 -1.47
C GLY A 97 18.45 -6.72 -1.24
N GLY A 98 18.58 -7.50 -2.32
CA GLY A 98 18.80 -8.94 -2.28
C GLY A 98 17.66 -9.72 -1.61
N GLY A 99 18.04 -10.83 -0.96
CA GLY A 99 17.09 -11.81 -0.42
C GLY A 99 16.11 -11.25 0.63
N VAL A 100 16.51 -10.24 1.41
CA VAL A 100 15.64 -9.63 2.42
C VAL A 100 14.43 -8.97 1.77
N VAL A 101 14.64 -8.21 0.69
CA VAL A 101 13.55 -7.57 -0.05
C VAL A 101 12.70 -8.61 -0.77
N ILE A 102 13.30 -9.66 -1.33
CA ILE A 102 12.55 -10.75 -1.96
C ILE A 102 11.67 -11.50 -0.94
N SER A 103 12.16 -11.72 0.29
CA SER A 103 11.34 -12.35 1.32
C SER A 103 10.08 -11.56 1.65
N GLN A 104 10.16 -10.22 1.67
CA GLN A 104 8.99 -9.35 1.80
C GLN A 104 8.05 -9.42 0.58
N ALA A 105 8.62 -9.46 -0.63
CA ALA A 105 7.84 -9.56 -1.86
C ALA A 105 6.99 -10.83 -1.95
N VAL A 106 7.53 -11.97 -1.49
CA VAL A 106 6.84 -13.28 -1.54
C VAL A 106 6.00 -13.59 -0.29
N THR A 107 5.93 -12.66 0.67
CA THR A 107 5.12 -12.80 1.89
C THR A 107 4.10 -11.67 1.98
N LEU A 108 4.38 -10.63 2.76
CA LEU A 108 3.42 -9.55 3.06
C LEU A 108 2.89 -8.85 1.81
N LEU A 109 3.73 -8.62 0.80
CA LEU A 109 3.29 -8.02 -0.45
C LEU A 109 2.33 -8.93 -1.23
N GLN A 110 2.63 -10.22 -1.28
CA GLN A 110 1.79 -11.22 -1.92
C GLN A 110 0.45 -11.38 -1.18
N ASP A 111 0.46 -11.39 0.16
CA ASP A 111 -0.76 -11.45 0.98
C ASP A 111 -1.63 -10.19 0.78
N SER A 112 -0.99 -9.02 0.71
CA SER A 112 -1.65 -7.75 0.41
C SER A 112 -2.36 -7.78 -0.95
N LEU A 113 -1.69 -8.27 -1.99
CA LEU A 113 -2.31 -8.43 -3.31
C LEU A 113 -3.51 -9.37 -3.26
N GLN A 114 -3.39 -10.54 -2.62
CA GLN A 114 -4.50 -11.49 -2.52
C GLN A 114 -5.72 -10.87 -1.82
N GLU A 115 -5.51 -10.15 -0.72
CA GLU A 115 -6.57 -9.45 -0.01
C GLU A 115 -7.29 -8.42 -0.91
N PHE A 116 -6.53 -7.56 -1.59
CA PHE A 116 -7.11 -6.49 -2.39
C PHE A 116 -7.74 -6.99 -3.70
N ARG A 117 -7.40 -8.20 -4.16
CA ARG A 117 -8.06 -8.83 -5.31
C ARG A 117 -9.36 -9.53 -4.94
N LYS A 118 -9.46 -10.13 -3.74
CA LYS A 118 -10.72 -10.71 -3.23
C LYS A 118 -11.82 -9.66 -3.17
N THR A 119 -11.49 -8.46 -2.70
CA THR A 119 -12.42 -7.33 -2.57
C THR A 119 -12.75 -6.63 -3.89
N GLY A 120 -11.91 -6.78 -4.92
CA GLY A 120 -12.19 -6.26 -6.28
C GLY A 120 -13.15 -7.13 -7.11
N SER A 121 -13.18 -8.45 -6.89
CA SER A 121 -14.06 -9.37 -7.64
C SER A 121 -15.54 -9.28 -7.24
N SER A 122 -15.84 -8.86 -6.01
CA SER A 122 -17.23 -8.69 -5.53
C SER A 122 -17.93 -7.44 -6.10
N ALA A 123 -17.20 -6.49 -6.69
CA ALA A 123 -17.77 -5.28 -7.31
C ALA A 123 -18.17 -5.46 -8.79
N GLN A 124 -17.80 -6.57 -9.45
CA GLN A 124 -18.14 -6.85 -10.86
C GLN A 124 -19.42 -7.67 -11.04
N GLY A 125 -20.09 -8.08 -9.96
CA GLY A 125 -21.30 -8.92 -9.98
C GLY A 125 -22.65 -8.18 -10.07
N MET A 126 -22.68 -6.85 -10.10
CA MET A 126 -23.93 -6.06 -10.17
C MET A 126 -24.01 -5.26 -11.47
N LYS A 127 -24.17 -6.00 -12.57
CA LYS A 127 -24.76 -5.48 -13.81
C LYS A 127 -25.74 -6.52 -14.35
N HIS A 128 -26.97 -6.44 -13.85
CA HIS A 128 -28.18 -6.78 -14.60
C HIS A 128 -29.19 -5.66 -14.34
#